data_AF-A0A7W1MWB4-F1
#
_entry.id   AF-A0A7W1MWB4-F1
#
_cell.length_a   1.000
_cell.length_b   1.000
_cell.length_c   1.000
_cell.angle_alpha   90.00
_cell.angle_beta   90.00
_cell.angle_gamma   90.00
#
_symmetry.space_group_name_H-M   'P 1'
#
loop_
_entity.id
_entity.type
_entity.pdbx_description
1 polymer ?
#
loop_
_entity_poly.entity_id
_entity_poly.type
_entity_poly.pdbx_seq_one_letter_code
_entity_poly.pdbx_strand_id
1 'polypeptide(L)'
;MPAPDIQFSATVNDAQLDRKIIEFAVATQRSVKDLGEQVIKGLVKDVIEITPPYSGRDRSATRAKRVGELAVYRDLALMGFSPVTIKGYREINTVFGRKVAPVRVKTKPNPRFADPESHRRARLASKHGGRPTRGGKQAFYVDKRLFTPMRNRLIKEVGRLAAGWIPAAQRLGVAVPAFILRHAGDNHGGSIEISYANGIQIRAVNHMPGGAATIAADTQRRIEAAKGYAIGKLTRQLE
;
A
#
# COMPACT_ATOMS: atom_id res chain seq x y z
N MET A 1 18.73 -14.94 5.50
CA MET A 1 19.13 -13.69 4.82
C MET A 1 17.88 -12.92 4.47
N PRO A 2 17.77 -11.60 4.77
CA PRO A 2 16.66 -10.79 4.27
C PRO A 2 16.67 -10.82 2.74
N ALA A 3 15.49 -10.91 2.12
CA ALA A 3 15.39 -10.77 0.67
C ALA A 3 15.96 -9.42 0.25
N PRO A 4 16.67 -9.32 -0.91
CA PRO A 4 17.21 -8.05 -1.37
C PRO A 4 16.08 -7.01 -1.44
N ASP A 5 16.32 -5.83 -0.87
CA ASP A 5 15.38 -4.72 -0.97
C ASP A 5 15.19 -4.39 -2.45
N ILE A 6 13.96 -4.48 -2.92
CA ILE A 6 13.64 -4.11 -4.29
C ILE A 6 13.52 -2.59 -4.29
N GLN A 7 14.47 -1.95 -4.96
CA GLN A 7 14.38 -0.53 -5.28
C GLN A 7 13.49 -0.38 -6.50
N PHE A 8 12.44 0.44 -6.37
CA PHE A 8 11.67 0.91 -7.51
C PHE A 8 11.94 2.41 -7.67
N SER A 9 12.44 2.81 -8.83
CA SER A 9 12.56 4.22 -9.19
C SER A 9 11.41 4.61 -10.09
N ALA A 10 10.65 5.61 -9.67
CA ALA A 10 9.73 6.33 -10.52
C ALA A 10 10.42 7.57 -11.08
N THR A 11 10.38 7.73 -12.41
CA THR A 11 10.88 8.93 -13.07
C THR A 11 9.74 9.70 -13.73
N VAL A 12 9.69 10.99 -13.42
CA VAL A 12 8.90 11.97 -14.15
C VAL A 12 9.86 12.66 -15.10
N ASN A 13 10.03 12.06 -16.27
CA ASN A 13 10.67 12.66 -17.42
C ASN A 13 9.71 12.41 -18.58
N ASP A 14 9.15 13.47 -19.14
CA ASP A 14 8.18 13.40 -20.21
C ASP A 14 8.33 14.64 -21.10
N ALA A 15 8.78 14.42 -22.34
CA ALA A 15 9.03 15.49 -23.28
C ALA A 15 7.75 16.27 -23.66
N GLN A 16 6.57 15.64 -23.60
CA GLN A 16 5.31 16.33 -23.84
C GLN A 16 4.96 17.25 -22.67
N LEU A 17 5.17 16.78 -21.43
CA LEU A 17 4.98 17.60 -20.24
C LEU A 17 5.93 18.81 -20.24
N ASP A 18 7.22 18.59 -20.56
CA ASP A 18 8.20 19.67 -20.65
C ASP A 18 7.80 20.73 -21.69
N ARG A 19 7.40 20.31 -22.89
CA ARG A 19 6.89 21.22 -23.93
C ARG A 19 5.69 22.04 -23.44
N LYS A 20 4.73 21.40 -22.78
CA LYS A 20 3.53 22.07 -22.26
C LYS A 20 3.85 23.06 -21.14
N ILE A 21 4.82 22.75 -20.28
CA ILE A 21 5.30 23.69 -19.27
C ILE A 21 5.95 24.91 -19.92
N ILE A 22 6.76 24.71 -20.96
CA ILE A 22 7.40 25.81 -21.70
C ILE A 22 6.33 26.68 -22.40
N GLU A 23 5.38 26.07 -23.11
CA GLU A 23 4.27 26.78 -23.75
C GLU A 23 3.49 27.63 -22.74
N PHE A 24 3.15 27.04 -21.59
CA PHE A 24 2.44 27.73 -20.52
C PHE A 24 3.27 28.84 -19.86
N ALA A 25 4.59 28.66 -19.74
CA ALA A 25 5.50 29.68 -19.24
C ALA A 25 5.56 30.90 -20.16
N VAL A 26 5.65 30.67 -21.47
CA VAL A 26 5.62 31.73 -22.48
C VAL A 26 4.28 32.47 -22.44
N ALA A 27 3.17 31.75 -22.41
CA ALA A 27 1.83 32.36 -22.38
C ALA A 27 1.57 33.19 -21.13
N THR A 28 2.08 32.76 -19.96
CA THR A 28 1.83 33.43 -18.67
C THR A 28 2.94 34.40 -18.25
N GLN A 29 3.99 34.55 -19.06
CA GLN A 29 5.20 35.34 -18.74
C GLN A 29 5.85 34.95 -17.40
N ARG A 30 5.77 33.67 -17.03
CA ARG A 30 6.36 33.13 -15.80
C ARG A 30 7.67 32.40 -16.10
N SER A 31 8.53 32.31 -15.09
CA SER A 31 9.73 31.47 -15.18
C SER A 31 9.34 30.00 -15.38
N VAL A 32 10.00 29.33 -16.33
CA VAL A 32 9.87 27.87 -16.56
C VAL A 32 10.17 27.09 -15.28
N LYS A 33 11.12 27.58 -14.48
CA LYS A 33 11.50 26.96 -13.21
C LYS A 33 10.33 26.98 -12.21
N ASP A 34 9.67 28.13 -12.04
CA ASP A 34 8.61 28.29 -11.04
C ASP A 34 7.37 27.47 -11.43
N LEU A 35 7.03 27.46 -12.72
CA LEU A 35 5.94 26.63 -13.24
C LEU A 35 6.28 25.14 -13.18
N GLY A 36 7.51 24.78 -13.50
CA GLY A 36 8.03 23.43 -13.32
C GLY A 36 7.82 22.98 -11.88
N GLU A 37 8.30 23.74 -10.90
CA GLU A 37 8.15 23.43 -9.49
C GLU A 37 6.67 23.29 -9.06
N GLN A 38 5.77 24.14 -9.56
CA GLN A 38 4.33 24.03 -9.31
C GLN A 38 3.70 22.75 -9.89
N VAL A 39 4.06 22.39 -11.12
CA VAL A 39 3.56 21.17 -11.79
C VAL A 39 4.08 19.93 -11.08
N ILE A 40 5.37 19.91 -10.77
CA ILE A 40 6.05 18.89 -9.98
C ILE A 40 5.35 18.70 -8.63
N LYS A 41 5.07 19.80 -7.92
CA LYS A 41 4.36 19.79 -6.64
C LYS A 41 2.98 19.15 -6.76
N GLY A 42 2.23 19.50 -7.82
CA GLY A 42 0.94 18.91 -8.14
C GLY A 42 1.03 17.41 -8.42
N LEU A 43 2.04 17.00 -9.18
CA LEU A 43 2.26 15.60 -9.53
C LEU A 43 2.64 14.76 -8.32
N VAL A 44 3.56 15.23 -7.46
CA VAL A 44 3.91 14.51 -6.22
C VAL A 44 2.69 14.35 -5.33
N LYS A 45 1.84 15.37 -5.24
CA LYS A 45 0.55 15.27 -4.53
C LYS A 45 -0.35 14.21 -5.16
N ASP A 46 -0.55 14.23 -6.48
CA ASP A 46 -1.38 13.26 -7.19
C ASP A 46 -0.84 11.82 -7.02
N VAL A 47 0.47 11.63 -7.08
CA VAL A 47 1.09 10.32 -6.90
C VAL A 47 0.90 9.79 -5.47
N ILE A 48 1.02 10.64 -4.44
CA ILE A 48 0.68 10.27 -3.06
C ILE A 48 -0.79 9.87 -2.95
N GLU A 49 -1.68 10.61 -3.61
CA GLU A 49 -3.13 10.36 -3.63
C GLU A 49 -3.56 9.17 -4.50
N ILE A 50 -2.69 8.64 -5.36
CA ILE A 50 -3.00 7.48 -6.22
C ILE A 50 -2.25 6.23 -5.73
N THR A 51 -1.13 6.36 -5.02
CA THR A 51 -0.40 5.22 -4.46
C THR A 51 -1.26 4.49 -3.41
N PRO A 52 -1.36 3.15 -3.40
CA PRO A 52 -2.11 2.43 -2.37
C PRO A 52 -1.79 2.93 -0.94
N PRO A 53 -2.82 3.13 -0.08
CA PRO A 53 -4.14 2.50 -0.14
C PRO A 53 -5.24 3.28 -0.89
N TYR A 54 -4.92 4.35 -1.61
CA TYR A 54 -5.94 5.13 -2.31
C TYR A 54 -6.62 4.31 -3.44
N SER A 55 -7.95 4.36 -3.47
CA SER A 55 -8.78 3.83 -4.55
C SER A 55 -9.26 5.00 -5.42
N GLY A 56 -9.03 4.94 -6.73
CA GLY A 56 -9.10 6.08 -7.67
C GLY A 56 -10.41 6.88 -7.80
N ARG A 57 -11.42 6.64 -6.95
CA ARG A 57 -12.62 7.48 -6.84
C ARG A 57 -12.55 8.56 -5.75
N ASP A 58 -11.76 8.35 -4.69
CA ASP A 58 -11.74 9.24 -3.53
C ASP A 58 -10.31 9.63 -3.12
N ARG A 59 -9.99 10.93 -3.22
CA ARG A 59 -8.70 11.52 -2.82
C ARG A 59 -8.59 11.84 -1.32
N SER A 60 -9.60 11.45 -0.52
CA SER A 60 -9.60 11.71 0.92
C SER A 60 -8.63 10.78 1.66
N ALA A 61 -7.64 11.37 2.35
CA ALA A 61 -6.66 10.64 3.16
C ALA A 61 -7.31 9.71 4.21
N THR A 62 -8.40 10.16 4.85
CA THR A 62 -9.14 9.37 5.85
C THR A 62 -9.80 8.15 5.21
N ARG A 63 -10.42 8.32 4.03
CA ARG A 63 -11.03 7.20 3.29
C ARG A 63 -9.96 6.24 2.79
N ALA A 64 -8.86 6.75 2.27
CA ALA A 64 -7.73 5.94 1.80
C ALA A 64 -7.16 5.06 2.91
N LYS A 65 -6.92 5.63 4.09
CA LYS A 65 -6.49 4.86 5.27
C LYS A 65 -7.48 3.73 5.59
N ARG A 66 -8.78 4.03 5.63
CA ARG A 66 -9.84 3.03 5.89
C ARG A 66 -9.90 1.94 4.82
N VAL A 67 -9.71 2.29 3.54
CA VAL A 67 -9.64 1.33 2.43
C VAL A 67 -8.45 0.39 2.61
N GLY A 68 -7.29 0.92 3.02
CA GLY A 68 -6.10 0.11 3.33
C GLY A 68 -6.32 -0.83 4.51
N GLU A 69 -6.93 -0.33 5.59
CA GLU A 69 -7.31 -1.15 6.75
C GLU A 69 -8.29 -2.26 6.37
N LEU A 70 -9.27 -1.97 5.51
CA LEU A 70 -10.21 -2.96 4.98
C LEU A 70 -9.54 -3.98 4.06
N ALA A 71 -8.55 -3.59 3.27
CA ALA A 71 -7.77 -4.50 2.44
C ALA A 71 -7.01 -5.52 3.32
N VAL A 72 -6.35 -5.06 4.38
CA VAL A 72 -5.71 -5.94 5.38
C VAL A 72 -6.73 -6.92 5.98
N TYR A 73 -7.92 -6.44 6.34
CA TYR A 73 -8.97 -7.31 6.86
C TYR A 73 -9.43 -8.36 5.85
N ARG A 74 -9.67 -7.95 4.59
CA ARG A 74 -10.08 -8.85 3.51
C ARG A 74 -9.01 -9.89 3.21
N ASP A 75 -7.73 -9.50 3.17
CA ASP A 75 -6.62 -10.41 2.92
C ASP A 75 -6.50 -11.46 4.03
N LEU A 76 -6.62 -11.04 5.30
CA LEU A 76 -6.67 -11.99 6.42
C LEU A 76 -7.89 -12.92 6.33
N ALA A 77 -9.07 -12.40 6.00
CA ALA A 77 -10.26 -13.22 5.82
C ALA A 77 -10.11 -14.21 4.65
N LEU A 78 -9.50 -13.79 3.53
CA LEU A 78 -9.19 -14.63 2.38
C LEU A 78 -8.19 -15.72 2.73
N MET A 79 -7.20 -15.44 3.59
CA MET A 79 -6.30 -16.46 4.15
C MET A 79 -7.01 -17.43 5.11
N GLY A 80 -8.30 -17.22 5.39
CA GLY A 80 -9.15 -18.08 6.19
C GLY A 80 -9.25 -17.66 7.65
N PHE A 81 -8.54 -16.61 8.10
CA PHE A 81 -8.54 -16.20 9.50
C PHE A 81 -9.94 -15.83 9.99
N SER A 82 -10.41 -16.55 11.00
CA SER A 82 -11.68 -16.33 11.68
C SER A 82 -11.42 -16.14 13.18
N PRO A 83 -11.35 -14.88 13.66
CA PRO A 83 -11.06 -14.62 15.07
C PRO A 83 -12.25 -15.03 15.94
N VAL A 84 -11.99 -15.89 16.93
CA VAL A 84 -12.96 -16.37 17.91
C VAL A 84 -12.43 -16.18 19.32
N THR A 85 -13.34 -16.00 20.28
CA THR A 85 -12.99 -16.11 21.69
C THR A 85 -13.00 -17.59 22.07
N ILE A 86 -11.81 -18.18 22.25
CA ILE A 86 -11.69 -19.58 22.66
C ILE A 86 -12.06 -19.66 24.14
N LYS A 87 -13.29 -20.09 24.46
CA LYS A 87 -13.86 -20.13 25.82
C LYS A 87 -13.23 -21.18 26.75
N GLY A 88 -12.06 -21.74 26.38
CA GLY A 88 -11.39 -22.82 27.11
C GLY A 88 -12.05 -24.19 27.00
N TYR A 89 -13.36 -24.26 26.72
CA TYR A 89 -14.14 -25.50 26.60
C TYR A 89 -15.11 -25.45 25.41
N ARG A 90 -15.45 -26.62 24.87
CA ARG A 90 -16.52 -26.85 23.90
C ARG A 90 -17.41 -27.97 24.39
N GLU A 91 -18.70 -27.86 24.14
CA GLU A 91 -19.65 -28.95 24.37
C GLU A 91 -19.73 -29.80 23.10
N ILE A 92 -19.52 -31.10 23.27
CA ILE A 92 -19.65 -32.08 22.20
C ILE A 92 -20.92 -32.87 22.48
N ASN A 93 -21.90 -32.71 21.60
CA ASN A 93 -23.21 -33.37 21.70
C ASN A 93 -23.31 -34.56 20.74
N THR A 94 -22.26 -34.79 19.93
CA THR A 94 -22.19 -35.85 18.95
C THR A 94 -20.80 -36.48 18.95
N VAL A 95 -20.73 -37.79 19.14
CA VAL A 95 -19.48 -38.56 19.12
C VAL A 95 -19.68 -39.73 18.15
N PHE A 96 -18.80 -39.87 17.16
CA PHE A 96 -18.91 -40.88 16.08
C PHE A 96 -20.28 -40.91 15.39
N GLY A 97 -20.87 -39.73 15.13
CA GLY A 97 -22.18 -39.61 14.47
C GLY A 97 -23.39 -39.90 15.35
N ARG A 98 -23.20 -40.30 16.61
CA ARG A 98 -24.29 -40.55 17.56
C ARG A 98 -24.47 -39.36 18.50
N LYS A 99 -25.72 -38.95 18.73
CA LYS A 99 -26.05 -37.93 19.73
C LYS A 99 -25.75 -38.47 21.13
N VAL A 100 -25.08 -37.67 21.95
CA VAL A 100 -24.72 -37.97 23.34
C VAL A 100 -25.08 -36.78 24.23
N ALA A 101 -25.20 -37.01 25.54
CA ALA A 101 -25.33 -35.91 26.50
C ALA A 101 -24.15 -34.94 26.36
N PRO A 102 -24.35 -33.62 26.54
CA PRO A 102 -23.30 -32.63 26.32
C PRO A 102 -22.06 -32.90 27.19
N VAL A 103 -20.94 -33.28 26.57
CA VAL A 103 -19.66 -33.45 27.27
C VAL A 103 -18.80 -32.21 27.08
N ARG A 104 -18.38 -31.59 28.19
CA ARG A 104 -17.45 -30.47 28.18
C ARG A 104 -16.02 -30.95 27.95
N VAL A 105 -15.45 -30.56 26.82
CA VAL A 105 -14.05 -30.88 26.46
C VAL A 105 -13.24 -29.60 26.42
N LYS A 106 -12.05 -29.59 27.03
CA LYS A 106 -11.13 -28.43 26.96
C LYS A 106 -10.75 -28.17 25.50
N THR A 107 -11.10 -27.00 24.97
CA THR A 107 -10.75 -26.59 23.62
C THR A 107 -9.27 -26.24 23.61
N LYS A 108 -8.44 -27.15 23.10
CA LYS A 108 -7.02 -26.86 22.86
C LYS A 108 -6.90 -26.03 21.58
N PRO A 109 -6.10 -24.95 21.57
CA PRO A 109 -5.76 -24.27 20.32
C PRO A 109 -5.08 -25.28 19.39
N ASN A 110 -5.41 -25.22 18.10
CA ASN A 110 -4.77 -26.12 17.14
C ASN A 110 -3.26 -25.81 17.10
N PRO A 111 -2.37 -26.79 17.36
CA PRO A 111 -0.93 -26.55 17.45
C PRO A 111 -0.34 -25.94 16.18
N ARG A 112 -0.89 -26.30 15.00
CA ARG A 112 -0.47 -25.73 13.72
C ARG A 112 -0.73 -24.23 13.62
N PHE A 113 -1.64 -23.71 14.46
CA PHE A 113 -2.27 -22.40 14.37
C PHE A 113 -2.08 -21.59 15.66
N ALA A 114 -1.18 -22.04 16.53
CA ALA A 114 -0.83 -21.36 17.77
C ALA A 114 -0.21 -19.98 17.51
N ASP A 115 0.47 -19.80 16.37
CA ASP A 115 0.99 -18.51 15.93
C ASP A 115 0.36 -18.09 14.58
N PRO A 116 -0.53 -17.09 14.59
CA PRO A 116 -1.14 -16.55 13.37
C PRO A 116 -0.13 -15.97 12.38
N GLU A 117 0.98 -15.40 12.86
CA GLU A 117 1.94 -14.70 12.03
C GLU A 117 2.79 -15.67 11.20
N SER A 118 3.29 -16.75 11.80
CA SER A 118 3.96 -17.82 11.04
C SER A 118 3.02 -18.45 10.02
N HIS A 119 1.74 -18.66 10.34
CA HIS A 119 0.77 -19.16 9.37
C HIS A 119 0.61 -18.20 8.17
N ARG A 120 0.49 -16.89 8.44
CA ARG A 120 0.43 -15.85 7.40
C ARG A 120 1.67 -15.86 6.50
N ARG A 121 2.86 -15.94 7.11
CA ARG A 121 4.14 -15.98 6.36
C ARG A 121 4.24 -17.24 5.51
N ALA A 122 3.90 -18.41 6.06
CA ALA A 122 3.87 -19.67 5.32
C ALA A 122 2.88 -19.63 4.14
N ARG A 123 1.71 -19.01 4.34
CA ARG A 123 0.72 -18.79 3.27
C ARG A 123 1.26 -17.89 2.16
N LEU A 124 1.90 -16.77 2.51
CA LEU A 124 2.51 -15.87 1.54
C LEU A 124 3.67 -16.52 0.77
N ALA A 125 4.45 -17.37 1.44
CA ALA A 125 5.53 -18.13 0.82
C ALA A 125 5.05 -19.31 -0.05
N SER A 126 3.78 -19.71 0.05
CA SER A 126 3.24 -20.80 -0.76
C SER A 126 3.12 -20.41 -2.24
N LYS A 127 3.19 -21.40 -3.15
CA LYS A 127 3.04 -21.20 -4.60
C LYS A 127 1.78 -20.44 -5.03
N HIS A 128 0.74 -20.41 -4.19
CA HIS A 128 -0.52 -19.72 -4.47
C HIS A 128 -0.63 -18.33 -3.82
N GLY A 129 0.45 -17.80 -3.24
CA GLY A 129 0.52 -16.42 -2.75
C GLY A 129 -0.55 -16.09 -1.71
N GLY A 130 -0.95 -17.05 -0.88
CA GLY A 130 -1.97 -16.88 0.16
C GLY A 130 -3.42 -16.98 -0.31
N ARG A 131 -3.71 -17.16 -1.61
CA ARG A 131 -5.09 -17.40 -2.08
C ARG A 131 -5.55 -18.83 -1.71
N PRO A 132 -6.71 -19.00 -1.07
CA PRO A 132 -7.25 -20.32 -0.81
C PRO A 132 -7.65 -20.97 -2.13
N THR A 133 -7.28 -22.23 -2.34
CA THR A 133 -7.80 -23.05 -3.44
C THR A 133 -9.29 -23.32 -3.23
N ARG A 134 -10.02 -23.71 -4.28
CA ARG A 134 -11.49 -23.87 -4.27
C ARG A 134 -11.99 -24.83 -3.16
N GLY A 135 -11.16 -25.78 -2.70
CA GLY A 135 -11.41 -26.68 -1.56
C GLY A 135 -10.72 -26.30 -0.23
N GLY A 136 -9.93 -25.22 -0.21
CA GLY A 136 -9.15 -24.75 0.95
C GLY A 136 -9.78 -23.60 1.73
N LYS A 137 -11.06 -23.27 1.48
CA LYS A 137 -11.83 -22.23 2.20
C LYS A 137 -12.18 -22.61 3.65
N GLN A 138 -11.41 -23.49 4.27
CA GLN A 138 -11.69 -23.87 5.65
C GLN A 138 -11.41 -22.69 6.56
N ALA A 139 -12.44 -22.27 7.32
CA ALA A 139 -12.29 -21.22 8.31
C ALA A 139 -11.24 -21.65 9.36
N PHE A 140 -10.30 -20.74 9.59
CA PHE A 140 -9.17 -20.90 10.49
C PHE A 140 -9.48 -20.16 11.78
N TYR A 141 -9.99 -20.89 12.77
CA TYR A 141 -10.35 -20.31 14.05
C TYR A 141 -9.11 -19.92 14.86
N VAL A 142 -8.96 -18.64 15.16
CA VAL A 142 -7.83 -18.08 15.92
C VAL A 142 -8.32 -17.37 17.15
N ASP A 143 -7.56 -17.46 18.24
CA ASP A 143 -7.83 -16.64 19.41
C ASP A 143 -7.76 -15.15 19.05
N LYS A 144 -8.85 -14.43 19.30
CA LYS A 144 -8.94 -12.98 19.12
C LYS A 144 -7.78 -12.23 19.80
N ARG A 145 -7.24 -12.75 20.91
CA ARG A 145 -6.10 -12.17 21.64
C ARG A 145 -4.80 -12.19 20.83
N LEU A 146 -4.60 -13.18 19.97
CA LEU A 146 -3.42 -13.30 19.11
C LEU A 146 -3.66 -12.64 17.74
N PHE A 147 -4.88 -12.74 17.23
CA PHE A 147 -5.26 -12.13 15.95
C PHE A 147 -5.23 -10.60 15.99
N THR A 148 -5.70 -9.99 17.08
CA THR A 148 -5.84 -8.53 17.18
C THR A 148 -4.49 -7.80 17.10
N PRO A 149 -3.44 -8.19 17.86
CA PRO A 149 -2.11 -7.59 17.73
C PRO A 149 -1.52 -7.74 16.33
N MET A 150 -1.64 -8.93 15.72
CA MET A 150 -1.16 -9.18 14.35
C MET A 150 -1.85 -8.25 13.35
N ARG A 151 -3.19 -8.18 13.38
CA ARG A 151 -3.96 -7.29 12.50
C ARG A 151 -3.58 -5.83 12.72
N ASN A 152 -3.46 -5.39 13.98
CA ASN A 152 -3.12 -4.01 14.29
C ASN A 152 -1.69 -3.67 13.83
N ARG A 153 -0.75 -4.63 13.88
CA ARG A 153 0.60 -4.50 13.31
C ARG A 153 0.54 -4.30 11.79
N LEU A 154 -0.22 -5.13 11.08
CA LEU A 154 -0.40 -5.01 9.62
C LEU A 154 -1.09 -3.70 9.22
N ILE A 155 -2.08 -3.24 9.99
CA ILE A 155 -2.71 -1.93 9.79
C ILE A 155 -1.69 -0.79 9.94
N LYS A 156 -0.71 -0.92 10.84
CA LYS A 156 0.36 0.09 10.97
C LYS A 156 1.24 0.17 9.72
N GLU A 157 1.35 -0.90 8.94
CA GLU A 157 2.11 -0.93 7.66
C GLU A 157 1.36 -0.24 6.50
N VAL A 158 0.08 0.11 6.68
CA VAL A 158 -0.68 0.87 5.68
C VAL A 158 0.00 2.21 5.41
N GLY A 159 0.18 2.55 4.14
CA GLY A 159 0.84 3.79 3.69
C GLY A 159 2.34 3.67 3.48
N ARG A 160 2.96 2.52 3.79
CA ARG A 160 4.41 2.32 3.60
C ARG A 160 4.86 2.50 2.14
N LEU A 161 4.05 2.06 1.18
CA LEU A 161 4.35 2.26 -0.25
C LEU A 161 4.34 3.74 -0.67
N ALA A 162 3.50 4.56 -0.05
CA ALA A 162 3.48 6.00 -0.32
C ALA A 162 4.63 6.75 0.36
N ALA A 163 5.31 6.12 1.33
CA ALA A 163 6.37 6.74 2.11
C ALA A 163 7.63 7.08 1.28
N GLY A 164 7.86 6.38 0.17
CA GLY A 164 8.95 6.70 -0.75
C GLY A 164 8.88 8.11 -1.34
N TRP A 165 7.69 8.73 -1.33
CA TRP A 165 7.45 10.10 -1.82
C TRP A 165 7.64 11.18 -0.75
N ILE A 166 7.90 10.81 0.51
CA ILE A 166 8.05 11.78 1.61
C ILE A 166 9.18 12.77 1.34
N PRO A 167 10.39 12.37 0.91
CA PRO A 167 11.48 13.33 0.69
C PRO A 167 11.16 14.33 -0.43
N ALA A 168 10.48 13.87 -1.49
CA ALA A 168 9.95 14.73 -2.54
C ALA A 168 8.92 15.73 -2.00
N ALA A 169 7.96 15.24 -1.21
CA ALA A 169 6.90 16.05 -0.65
C ALA A 169 7.44 17.10 0.33
N GLN A 170 8.41 16.75 1.17
CA GLN A 170 9.07 17.68 2.09
C GLN A 170 9.80 18.79 1.34
N ARG A 171 10.58 18.42 0.30
CA ARG A 171 11.31 19.40 -0.52
C ARG A 171 10.38 20.38 -1.25
N LEU A 172 9.21 19.93 -1.68
CA LEU A 172 8.23 20.72 -2.45
C LEU A 172 7.15 21.39 -1.58
N GLY A 173 7.21 21.21 -0.24
CA GLY A 173 6.19 21.69 0.68
C GLY A 173 4.80 21.12 0.39
N VAL A 174 4.71 19.83 0.03
CA VAL A 174 3.45 19.08 -0.11
C VAL A 174 3.10 18.45 1.23
N ALA A 175 1.88 18.70 1.70
CA ALA A 175 1.39 18.07 2.92
C ALA A 175 1.21 16.56 2.72
N VAL A 176 1.82 15.77 3.60
CA VAL A 176 1.70 14.31 3.61
C VAL A 176 0.80 13.87 4.76
N PRO A 177 -0.16 12.95 4.54
CA PRO A 177 -0.96 12.39 5.62
C PRO A 177 -0.13 11.75 6.74
N ALA A 178 -0.53 11.95 8.00
CA ALA A 178 0.18 11.44 9.18
C ALA A 178 0.39 9.91 9.19
N PHE A 179 -0.51 9.14 8.57
CA PHE A 179 -0.37 7.68 8.49
C PHE A 179 0.70 7.23 7.49
N ILE A 180 1.09 8.09 6.56
CA ILE A 180 2.21 7.88 5.63
C ILE A 180 3.49 8.41 6.29
N LEU A 181 3.43 9.62 6.90
CA LEU A 181 4.58 10.26 7.57
C LEU A 181 5.21 9.42 8.68
N ARG A 182 4.46 8.54 9.36
CA ARG A 182 5.04 7.62 10.37
C ARG A 182 6.11 6.69 9.83
N HIS A 183 6.17 6.53 8.50
CA HIS A 183 7.15 5.73 7.78
C HIS A 183 8.29 6.60 7.23
N ALA A 184 8.37 7.87 7.64
CA ALA A 184 9.53 8.73 7.39
C ALA A 184 10.70 8.26 8.28
N GLY A 185 11.89 8.09 7.69
CA GLY A 185 13.07 7.58 8.40
C GLY A 185 13.35 6.10 8.14
N ASP A 186 14.54 5.65 8.54
CA ASP A 186 15.04 4.26 8.47
C ASP A 186 15.07 3.62 7.07
N ASN A 187 15.96 4.02 6.15
CA ASN A 187 16.21 3.29 4.89
C ASN A 187 14.96 2.99 4.03
N HIS A 188 13.85 3.68 4.27
CA HIS A 188 12.54 3.46 3.66
C HIS A 188 12.08 4.68 2.83
N GLY A 189 12.71 5.83 3.03
CA GLY A 189 12.45 7.07 2.30
C GLY A 189 13.29 7.15 1.03
N GLY A 190 12.69 7.58 -0.06
CA GLY A 190 13.38 7.63 -1.34
C GLY A 190 14.33 8.79 -1.54
N SER A 191 15.34 8.62 -2.37
CA SER A 191 16.10 9.76 -2.85
C SER A 191 15.26 10.55 -3.85
N ILE A 192 15.40 11.87 -3.82
CA ILE A 192 14.89 12.76 -4.86
C ILE A 192 16.03 13.46 -5.57
N GLU A 193 16.08 13.27 -6.88
CA GLU A 193 16.90 14.08 -7.77
C GLU A 193 15.97 14.97 -8.59
N ILE A 194 16.16 16.29 -8.49
CA ILE A 194 15.49 17.27 -9.34
C ILE A 194 16.56 17.91 -10.21
N SER A 195 16.54 17.63 -11.50
CA SER A 195 17.39 18.29 -12.49
C SER A 195 16.54 19.14 -13.42
N TYR A 196 17.09 20.29 -13.80
CA TYR A 196 16.53 21.21 -14.80
C TYR A 196 17.46 21.38 -16.01
N ALA A 197 18.64 20.74 -16.00
CA ALA A 197 19.67 20.95 -17.01
C ALA A 197 19.27 20.39 -18.39
N ASN A 198 18.54 19.26 -18.39
CA ASN A 198 18.12 18.53 -19.59
C ASN A 198 16.60 18.25 -19.57
N GLY A 199 15.81 19.25 -19.18
CA GLY A 199 14.37 19.09 -18.90
C GLY A 199 14.08 18.87 -17.42
N ILE A 200 12.80 18.82 -17.06
CA ILE A 200 12.38 18.64 -15.67
C ILE A 200 12.39 17.15 -15.35
N GLN A 201 13.35 16.74 -14.53
CA GLN A 201 13.47 15.35 -14.12
C GLN A 201 13.24 15.24 -12.62
N ILE A 202 12.27 14.42 -12.22
CA ILE A 202 12.15 13.97 -10.84
C ILE A 202 12.35 12.47 -10.81
N ARG A 203 13.31 12.01 -10.02
CA ARG A 203 13.45 10.60 -9.68
C ARG A 203 13.11 10.40 -8.22
N ALA A 204 12.16 9.51 -7.91
CA ALA A 204 11.86 9.06 -6.55
C ALA A 204 12.15 7.57 -6.42
N VAL A 205 12.99 7.16 -5.46
CA VAL A 205 13.39 5.76 -5.29
C VAL A 205 12.75 5.16 -4.04
N ASN A 206 11.74 4.29 -4.14
CA ASN A 206 11.18 3.65 -2.94
C ASN A 206 11.89 2.31 -2.63
N HIS A 207 12.17 2.06 -1.35
CA HIS A 207 12.74 0.81 -0.85
C HIS A 207 11.63 -0.06 -0.27
N MET A 208 11.36 -1.20 -0.92
CA MET A 208 10.33 -2.14 -0.48
C MET A 208 10.92 -3.54 -0.26
N PRO A 209 10.53 -4.24 0.82
CA PRO A 209 10.90 -5.63 1.01
C PRO A 209 10.29 -6.51 -0.10
N GLY A 210 11.01 -7.58 -0.49
CA GLY A 210 10.78 -8.39 -1.68
C GLY A 210 9.33 -8.85 -1.98
N GLY A 211 9.03 -9.04 -3.27
CA GLY A 211 7.68 -9.31 -3.81
C GLY A 211 7.07 -8.14 -4.59
N ALA A 212 7.86 -7.09 -4.83
CA ALA A 212 7.40 -5.78 -5.29
C ALA A 212 7.26 -5.60 -6.81
N ALA A 213 7.56 -6.58 -7.66
CA ALA A 213 7.54 -6.38 -9.12
C ALA A 213 6.15 -5.96 -9.64
N THR A 214 5.08 -6.63 -9.19
CA THR A 214 3.70 -6.27 -9.56
C THR A 214 3.28 -4.93 -8.98
N ILE A 215 3.75 -4.61 -7.78
CA ILE A 215 3.45 -3.33 -7.10
C ILE A 215 4.17 -2.18 -7.81
N ALA A 216 5.42 -2.38 -8.23
CA ALA A 216 6.20 -1.43 -8.99
C ALA A 216 5.55 -1.14 -10.34
N ALA A 217 5.10 -2.17 -11.06
CA ALA A 217 4.38 -2.00 -12.33
C ALA A 217 3.06 -1.24 -12.15
N ASP A 218 2.24 -1.56 -11.14
CA ASP A 218 1.01 -0.82 -10.86
C ASP A 218 1.30 0.63 -10.44
N THR A 219 2.35 0.86 -9.67
CA THR A 219 2.78 2.19 -9.22
C THR A 219 3.25 3.02 -10.41
N GLN A 220 4.07 2.46 -11.31
CA GLN A 220 4.50 3.15 -12.53
C GLN A 220 3.29 3.53 -13.41
N ARG A 221 2.35 2.60 -13.63
CA ARG A 221 1.12 2.86 -14.39
C ARG A 221 0.32 4.03 -13.81
N ARG A 222 0.23 4.12 -12.49
CA ARG A 222 -0.45 5.21 -11.78
C ARG A 222 0.26 6.55 -11.95
N ILE A 223 1.59 6.54 -11.99
CA ILE A 223 2.41 7.73 -12.23
C ILE A 223 2.23 8.23 -13.66
N GLU A 224 2.22 7.35 -14.65
CA GLU A 224 1.91 7.72 -16.04
C GLU A 224 0.51 8.34 -16.15
N ALA A 225 -0.49 7.80 -15.44
CA ALA A 225 -1.82 8.42 -15.39
C ALA A 225 -1.79 9.82 -14.75
N ALA A 226 -1.02 10.02 -13.67
CA ALA A 226 -0.83 11.32 -13.05
C ALA A 226 -0.17 12.35 -14.00
N LYS A 227 0.83 11.93 -14.79
CA LYS A 227 1.42 12.77 -15.85
C LYS A 227 0.37 13.19 -16.87
N GLY A 228 -0.44 12.24 -17.35
CA GLY A 228 -1.53 12.52 -18.29
C GLY A 228 -2.52 13.56 -17.75
N TYR A 229 -2.88 13.47 -16.47
CA TYR A 229 -3.74 14.48 -15.83
C TYR A 229 -3.09 15.86 -15.75
N ALA A 230 -1.78 15.93 -15.44
CA ALA A 230 -1.04 17.19 -15.42
C ALA A 230 -0.99 17.85 -16.80
N ILE A 231 -0.68 17.07 -17.86
CA ILE A 231 -0.68 17.53 -19.26
C ILE A 231 -2.06 18.05 -19.66
N GLY A 232 -3.12 17.28 -19.38
CA GLY A 232 -4.49 17.67 -19.71
C GLY A 232 -4.97 18.90 -18.91
N LYS A 233 -4.44 19.12 -17.71
CA LYS A 233 -4.70 20.35 -16.95
C LYS A 233 -4.03 21.57 -17.58
N LEU A 234 -2.75 21.47 -17.95
CA LEU A 234 -2.03 22.56 -18.62
C LEU A 234 -2.67 22.92 -19.96
N THR A 235 -3.07 21.91 -20.74
CA THR A 235 -3.72 22.11 -22.04
C THR A 235 -5.02 22.91 -21.90
N ARG A 236 -5.88 22.56 -20.94
CA ARG A 236 -7.12 23.30 -20.64
C ARG A 236 -6.91 24.71 -20.07
N GLN A 237 -5.71 25.04 -19.62
CA GLN A 237 -5.38 26.38 -19.15
C GLN A 237 -4.77 27.26 -20.26
N LEU A 238 -4.38 26.63 -21.38
CA LEU A 238 -3.87 27.32 -22.57
C LEU A 238 -4.99 27.65 -23.57
N GLU A 239 -6.05 26.83 -23.59
CA GLU A 239 -7.31 27.10 -24.31
C GLU A 239 -8.13 28.21 -23.63
#